data_AF-A0A3S7SGV4-F1
#
_entry.id   AF-A0A3S7SGV4-F1
#
_cell.length_a   1.000
_cell.length_b   1.000
_cell.length_c   1.000
_cell.angle_alpha   90.00
_cell.angle_beta   90.00
_cell.angle_gamma   90.00
#
_symmetry.space_group_name_H-M   'P 1'
#
loop_
_entity.id
_entity.type
_entity.pdbx_description
1 polymer ?
#
loop_
_entity_poly.entity_id
_entity_poly.type
_entity_poly.pdbx_seq_one_letter_code
_entity_poly.pdbx_strand_id
1 'polypeptide(L)'
;MDGLIRSDYELTFEDIGYTRQWLEGPGFYYYTGFKSPLEDQLRDKKVLSGKRTTALLHPAEDGIALVRTGKYAYHTEPYTANQVIGRTFEEAELCALGSLQMMPPAPVYIVGQKRSPYRQFFVWSLMRATERGHVSAARRRVGGRVPACSGRAPRALALGQAAPAFAVLAYAFLLCGAILAGEIWWARRSEIRAAAVAAA
;
A
#
# COMPACT_ATOMS: atom_id res chain seq x y z
N MET A 1 -9.31 5.21 0.62
CA MET A 1 -10.23 4.21 0.02
C MET A 1 -10.30 4.33 -1.49
N ASP A 2 -10.38 5.52 -2.08
CA ASP A 2 -10.50 5.70 -3.54
C ASP A 2 -9.43 4.98 -4.36
N GLY A 3 -8.18 4.98 -3.90
CA GLY A 3 -7.09 4.24 -4.54
C GLY A 3 -7.36 2.72 -4.60
N LEU A 4 -7.96 2.14 -3.56
CA LEU A 4 -8.32 0.72 -3.52
C LEU A 4 -9.53 0.41 -4.40
N ILE A 5 -10.49 1.34 -4.52
CA ILE A 5 -11.66 1.18 -5.41
C ILE A 5 -11.21 1.17 -6.88
N ARG A 6 -10.18 1.95 -7.22
CA ARG A 6 -9.65 2.08 -8.59
C ARG A 6 -8.55 1.09 -8.94
N SER A 7 -7.86 0.52 -7.95
CA SER A 7 -6.77 -0.42 -8.20
C SER A 7 -7.25 -1.74 -8.78
N ASP A 8 -6.32 -2.54 -9.30
CA ASP A 8 -6.59 -3.88 -9.82
C ASP A 8 -6.53 -4.98 -8.73
N TYR A 9 -6.33 -4.59 -7.47
CA TYR A 9 -6.25 -5.55 -6.37
C TYR A 9 -7.59 -6.25 -6.12
N GLU A 10 -7.56 -7.56 -5.96
CA GLU A 10 -8.69 -8.36 -5.50
C GLU A 10 -8.80 -8.21 -3.97
N LEU A 11 -9.94 -7.72 -3.48
CA LEU A 11 -10.15 -7.41 -2.06
C LEU A 11 -10.65 -8.64 -1.31
N THR A 12 -9.88 -9.14 -0.35
CA THR A 12 -10.22 -10.26 0.53
C THR A 12 -10.30 -9.80 1.98
N PHE A 13 -10.96 -10.57 2.84
CA PHE A 13 -11.18 -10.19 4.24
C PHE A 13 -10.89 -11.34 5.20
N GLU A 14 -10.59 -10.97 6.44
CA GLU A 14 -10.45 -11.92 7.54
C GLU A 14 -11.78 -12.59 7.89
N ASP A 15 -11.73 -13.90 8.09
CA ASP A 15 -12.90 -14.70 8.46
C ASP A 15 -13.29 -14.52 9.94
N ILE A 16 -13.90 -13.39 10.24
CA ILE A 16 -14.35 -13.01 11.58
C ILE A 16 -15.73 -12.36 11.56
N GLY A 17 -16.41 -12.41 12.71
CA GLY A 17 -17.82 -12.02 12.83
C GLY A 17 -18.09 -10.57 12.38
N TYR A 18 -17.20 -9.62 12.70
CA TYR A 18 -17.41 -8.22 12.31
C TYR A 18 -17.33 -8.03 10.80
N THR A 19 -16.46 -8.78 10.12
CA THR A 19 -16.35 -8.76 8.66
C THR A 19 -17.62 -9.30 8.03
N ARG A 20 -18.11 -10.46 8.50
CA ARG A 20 -19.35 -11.07 8.00
C ARG A 20 -20.53 -10.12 8.20
N GLN A 21 -20.63 -9.49 9.36
CA GLN A 21 -21.65 -8.48 9.65
C GLN A 21 -21.57 -7.26 8.72
N TRP A 22 -20.35 -6.79 8.40
CA TRP A 22 -20.14 -5.69 7.44
C TRP A 22 -20.55 -6.09 6.01
N LEU A 23 -20.34 -7.34 5.63
CA LEU A 23 -20.71 -7.89 4.32
C LEU A 23 -22.22 -8.12 4.17
N GLU A 24 -22.89 -8.58 5.22
CA GLU A 24 -24.33 -8.91 5.22
C GLU A 24 -25.22 -7.66 5.19
N GLY A 25 -24.77 -6.51 5.71
CA GLY A 25 -25.64 -5.34 5.82
C GLY A 25 -24.93 -3.98 5.98
N PRO A 26 -25.09 -3.03 5.03
CA PRO A 26 -24.57 -1.68 5.18
C PRO A 26 -25.17 -0.94 6.38
N GLY A 27 -24.32 -0.30 7.19
CA GLY A 27 -24.73 0.54 8.32
C GLY A 27 -25.12 -0.20 9.60
N PHE A 28 -25.15 -1.54 9.59
CA PHE A 28 -25.29 -2.32 10.83
C PHE A 28 -23.96 -2.43 11.60
N TYR A 29 -22.85 -2.26 10.89
CA TYR A 29 -21.51 -2.22 11.45
C TYR A 29 -21.35 -1.03 12.44
N TYR A 30 -20.97 -1.34 13.70
CA TYR A 30 -20.95 -0.48 14.90
C TYR A 30 -22.26 -0.12 15.60
N TYR A 31 -23.43 -0.60 15.14
CA TYR A 31 -24.74 -0.23 15.74
C TYR A 31 -25.01 1.29 15.80
N THR A 32 -24.22 2.11 15.11
CA THR A 32 -24.34 3.57 15.10
C THR A 32 -25.16 4.09 13.93
N GLY A 33 -25.51 3.23 12.95
CA GLY A 33 -26.13 3.66 11.70
C GLY A 33 -25.17 4.47 10.82
N PHE A 34 -23.86 4.40 11.05
CA PHE A 34 -22.86 5.08 10.25
C PHE A 34 -22.87 4.52 8.83
N LYS A 35 -23.32 5.34 7.87
CA LYS A 35 -23.35 5.01 6.44
C LYS A 35 -22.31 5.84 5.71
N SER A 36 -21.34 5.15 5.14
CA SER A 36 -20.29 5.73 4.33
C SER A 36 -20.59 5.43 2.85
N PRO A 37 -20.80 6.46 1.99
CA PRO A 37 -21.05 6.22 0.57
C PRO A 37 -19.85 5.56 -0.13
N LEU A 38 -18.64 5.77 0.40
CA LEU A 38 -17.40 5.16 -0.13
C LEU A 38 -17.30 3.66 0.21
N GLU A 39 -17.75 3.26 1.39
CA GLU A 39 -17.81 1.84 1.76
C GLU A 39 -18.83 1.09 0.91
N ASP A 40 -19.99 1.72 0.64
CA ASP A 40 -21.01 1.18 -0.25
C ASP A 40 -20.46 1.01 -1.67
N GLN A 41 -19.81 2.04 -2.22
CA GLN A 41 -19.15 1.95 -3.53
C GLN A 41 -18.07 0.87 -3.59
N LEU A 42 -17.26 0.75 -2.52
CA LEU A 42 -16.24 -0.30 -2.43
C LEU A 42 -16.88 -1.68 -2.43
N ARG A 43 -17.92 -1.90 -1.61
CA ARG A 43 -18.63 -3.18 -1.50
C ARG A 43 -19.26 -3.56 -2.83
N ASP A 44 -19.99 -2.64 -3.45
CA ASP A 44 -20.69 -2.91 -4.70
C ASP A 44 -19.69 -3.25 -5.82
N LYS A 45 -18.59 -2.50 -5.93
CA LYS A 45 -17.60 -2.67 -6.99
C LYS A 45 -16.65 -3.86 -6.78
N LYS A 46 -16.17 -4.09 -5.56
CA LYS A 46 -15.11 -5.08 -5.26
C LYS A 46 -15.63 -6.37 -4.65
N VAL A 47 -16.76 -6.34 -3.97
CA VAL A 47 -17.33 -7.52 -3.30
C VAL A 47 -18.43 -8.14 -4.15
N LEU A 48 -19.45 -7.35 -4.53
CA LEU A 48 -20.65 -7.87 -5.20
C LEU A 48 -20.47 -8.09 -6.71
N SER A 49 -19.87 -7.12 -7.41
CA SER A 49 -19.70 -7.17 -8.88
C SER A 49 -18.32 -7.65 -9.35
N GLY A 50 -17.39 -7.89 -8.42
CA GLY A 50 -16.04 -8.31 -8.74
C GLY A 50 -15.95 -9.78 -9.14
N LYS A 51 -15.28 -10.08 -10.26
CA LYS A 51 -14.85 -11.45 -10.57
C LYS A 51 -13.77 -11.86 -9.57
N ARG A 52 -13.89 -13.06 -9.00
CA ARG A 52 -13.01 -13.53 -7.92
C ARG A 52 -12.25 -14.77 -8.36
N THR A 53 -10.97 -14.80 -8.05
CA THR A 53 -10.12 -15.98 -8.23
C THR A 53 -10.10 -16.83 -6.96
N THR A 54 -10.29 -16.18 -5.81
CA THR A 54 -10.16 -16.78 -4.48
C THR A 54 -11.43 -16.57 -3.64
N ALA A 55 -11.50 -17.28 -2.50
CA ALA A 55 -12.57 -17.07 -1.54
C ALA A 55 -12.56 -15.62 -1.03
N LEU A 56 -13.71 -15.14 -0.59
CA LEU A 56 -13.82 -13.79 -0.02
C LEU A 56 -13.18 -13.70 1.37
N LEU A 57 -13.33 -14.77 2.16
CA LEU A 57 -12.93 -14.85 3.55
C LEU A 57 -11.78 -15.83 3.69
N HIS A 58 -10.73 -15.41 4.39
CA HIS A 58 -9.55 -16.21 4.68
C HIS A 58 -9.16 -16.07 6.16
N PRO A 59 -8.52 -17.09 6.76
CA PRO A 59 -7.81 -16.93 8.02
C PRO A 59 -6.69 -15.88 7.90
N ALA A 60 -6.28 -15.31 9.03
CA ALA A 60 -5.23 -14.29 9.08
C ALA A 60 -3.93 -14.70 8.37
N GLU A 61 -3.45 -15.93 8.61
CA GLU A 61 -2.19 -16.41 8.03
C GLU A 61 -2.28 -16.56 6.51
N ASP A 62 -3.34 -17.18 6.00
CA ASP A 62 -3.56 -17.39 4.56
C ASP A 62 -3.78 -16.06 3.83
N GLY A 63 -4.60 -15.18 4.40
CA GLY A 63 -4.88 -13.86 3.83
C GLY A 63 -3.63 -12.99 3.70
N ILE A 64 -2.74 -13.05 4.71
CA ILE A 64 -1.47 -12.34 4.69
C ILE A 64 -0.48 -12.97 3.71
N ALA A 65 -0.49 -14.29 3.55
CA ALA A 65 0.27 -14.96 2.50
C ALA A 65 -0.18 -14.54 1.10
N LEU A 66 -1.49 -14.32 0.88
CA LEU A 66 -2.01 -13.80 -0.40
C LEU A 66 -1.50 -12.39 -0.70
N VAL A 67 -1.37 -11.51 0.29
CA VAL A 67 -0.83 -10.14 0.10
C VAL A 67 0.59 -10.18 -0.47
N ARG A 68 1.40 -11.17 -0.09
CA ARG A 68 2.78 -11.32 -0.60
C ARG A 68 2.85 -11.53 -2.10
N THR A 69 1.79 -12.05 -2.72
CA THR A 69 1.74 -12.22 -4.18
C THR A 69 1.60 -10.90 -4.94
N GLY A 70 1.28 -9.80 -4.24
CA GLY A 70 1.13 -8.46 -4.83
C GLY A 70 -0.14 -8.27 -5.66
N LYS A 71 -1.09 -9.22 -5.64
CA LYS A 71 -2.35 -9.14 -6.40
C LYS A 71 -3.59 -8.91 -5.53
N TYR A 72 -3.46 -9.13 -4.22
CA TYR A 72 -4.58 -9.08 -3.29
C TYR A 72 -4.41 -7.96 -2.28
N ALA A 73 -5.53 -7.33 -1.92
CA ALA A 73 -5.63 -6.46 -0.76
C ALA A 73 -6.42 -7.20 0.32
N TYR A 74 -5.80 -7.45 1.46
CA TYR A 74 -6.41 -8.19 2.56
C TYR A 74 -6.82 -7.25 3.69
N HIS A 75 -8.08 -7.33 4.11
CA HIS A 75 -8.59 -6.59 5.26
C HIS A 75 -8.61 -7.45 6.52
N THR A 76 -7.90 -6.99 7.55
CA THR A 76 -7.78 -7.66 8.85
C THR A 76 -7.56 -6.63 9.95
N GLU A 77 -7.74 -7.06 11.20
CA GLU A 77 -7.45 -6.24 12.37
C GLU A 77 -5.94 -5.94 12.45
N PRO A 78 -5.51 -4.67 12.62
CA PRO A 78 -4.09 -4.31 12.52
C PRO A 78 -3.18 -5.05 13.50
N TYR A 79 -3.67 -5.40 14.69
CA TYR A 79 -2.88 -6.13 15.67
C TYR A 79 -2.64 -7.58 15.22
N THR A 80 -3.67 -8.30 14.78
CA THR A 80 -3.53 -9.64 14.19
C THR A 80 -2.59 -9.61 12.98
N ALA A 81 -2.78 -8.64 12.08
CA ALA A 81 -1.94 -8.47 10.90
C ALA A 81 -0.46 -8.33 11.25
N ASN A 82 -0.13 -7.42 12.17
CA ASN A 82 1.26 -7.12 12.53
C ASN A 82 1.95 -8.30 13.21
N GLN A 83 1.22 -9.14 13.95
CA GLN A 83 1.80 -10.33 14.57
C GLN A 83 2.25 -11.35 13.53
N VAL A 84 1.45 -11.57 12.48
CA VAL A 84 1.80 -12.51 11.41
C VAL A 84 2.87 -11.90 10.50
N ILE A 85 2.70 -10.64 10.08
CA ILE A 85 3.66 -9.92 9.22
C ILE A 85 5.04 -9.87 9.87
N GLY A 86 5.12 -9.51 11.15
CA GLY A 86 6.40 -9.44 11.86
C GLY A 86 7.14 -10.77 12.01
N ARG A 87 6.46 -11.90 11.79
CA ARG A 87 7.06 -13.25 11.81
C ARG A 87 7.39 -13.79 10.42
N THR A 88 6.71 -13.32 9.39
CA THR A 88 6.69 -13.96 8.06
C THR A 88 7.26 -13.10 6.94
N PHE A 89 7.27 -11.77 7.08
CA PHE A 89 7.71 -10.86 6.02
C PHE A 89 9.20 -10.56 6.12
N GLU A 90 9.85 -10.51 4.97
CA GLU A 90 11.22 -10.03 4.84
C GLU A 90 11.27 -8.49 4.75
N GLU A 91 12.45 -7.93 5.01
CA GLU A 91 12.69 -6.48 5.01
C GLU A 91 12.22 -5.79 3.71
N ALA A 92 12.48 -6.41 2.55
CA ALA A 92 12.07 -5.87 1.25
C ALA A 92 10.54 -5.86 1.10
N GLU A 93 9.86 -6.91 1.57
CA GLU A 93 8.39 -7.03 1.54
C GLU A 93 7.76 -6.01 2.49
N LEU A 94 8.32 -5.81 3.69
CA LEU A 94 7.89 -4.79 4.64
C LEU A 94 7.97 -3.37 4.05
N CYS A 95 9.02 -3.07 3.31
CA CYS A 95 9.20 -1.77 2.66
C CYS A 95 8.28 -1.55 1.46
N ALA A 96 7.72 -2.62 0.88
CA ALA A 96 6.74 -2.56 -0.20
C ALA A 96 5.29 -2.60 0.32
N LEU A 97 5.08 -3.03 1.57
CA LEU A 97 3.77 -3.17 2.18
C LEU A 97 3.12 -1.79 2.41
N GLY A 98 1.90 -1.63 1.90
CA GLY A 98 1.07 -0.46 2.15
C GLY A 98 -0.13 -0.83 3.03
N SER A 99 -0.43 0.00 4.03
CA SER A 99 -1.63 -0.12 4.86
C SER A 99 -2.59 1.03 4.58
N LEU A 100 -3.89 0.74 4.52
CA LEU A 100 -4.94 1.75 4.40
C LEU A 100 -6.04 1.45 5.42
N GLN A 101 -6.53 2.48 6.11
CA GLN A 101 -7.69 2.33 6.98
C GLN A 101 -8.97 2.19 6.12
N MET A 102 -9.64 1.05 6.24
CA MET A 102 -10.94 0.82 5.59
C MET A 102 -12.10 1.07 6.56
N MET A 103 -12.09 0.40 7.72
CA MET A 103 -13.14 0.55 8.73
C MET A 103 -12.61 1.38 9.90
N PRO A 104 -13.37 2.34 10.47
CA PRO A 104 -12.89 3.13 11.59
C PRO A 104 -12.66 2.25 12.83
N PRO A 105 -11.71 2.58 13.72
CA PRO A 105 -11.44 1.76 14.88
C PRO A 105 -12.63 1.76 15.86
N ALA A 106 -12.98 0.57 16.35
CA ALA A 106 -14.00 0.38 17.39
C ALA A 106 -13.37 0.29 18.78
N PRO A 107 -13.93 0.95 19.80
CA PRO A 107 -13.58 0.63 21.16
C PRO A 107 -14.11 -0.76 21.55
N VAL A 108 -13.25 -1.56 22.17
CA VAL A 108 -13.62 -2.84 22.79
C VAL A 108 -13.87 -2.64 24.28
N TYR A 109 -14.83 -3.38 24.83
CA TYR A 109 -15.26 -3.24 26.22
C TYR A 109 -15.34 -4.59 26.93
N ILE A 110 -15.28 -4.55 28.25
CA ILE A 110 -15.55 -5.71 29.09
C ILE A 110 -17.03 -6.05 28.94
N VAL A 111 -17.31 -7.28 28.50
CA VAL A 111 -18.66 -7.81 28.40
C VAL A 111 -19.07 -8.45 29.72
N GLY A 112 -20.34 -8.32 30.10
CA GLY A 112 -20.87 -8.88 31.34
C GLY A 112 -22.37 -9.17 31.23
N GLN A 113 -22.89 -9.97 32.16
CA GLN A 113 -24.30 -10.33 32.19
C GLN A 113 -25.21 -9.10 32.36
N LYS A 114 -26.35 -9.09 31.66
CA LYS A 114 -27.36 -8.03 31.82
C LYS A 114 -27.81 -7.96 33.28
N ARG A 115 -27.86 -6.73 33.83
CA ARG A 115 -28.22 -6.44 35.23
C ARG A 115 -27.28 -7.11 36.26
N SER A 116 -26.03 -7.40 35.88
CA SER A 116 -25.03 -7.90 36.84
C SER A 116 -24.72 -6.87 37.93
N PRO A 117 -24.65 -7.27 39.22
CA PRO A 117 -24.23 -6.38 40.30
C PRO A 117 -22.79 -5.89 40.14
N TYR A 118 -21.96 -6.60 39.35
CA TYR A 118 -20.56 -6.24 39.09
C TYR A 118 -20.37 -5.13 38.06
N ARG A 119 -21.44 -4.59 37.46
CA ARG A 119 -21.33 -3.55 36.42
C ARG A 119 -20.46 -2.37 36.87
N GLN A 120 -20.76 -1.79 38.03
CA GLN A 120 -20.02 -0.62 38.53
C GLN A 120 -18.56 -0.98 38.87
N PHE A 121 -18.34 -2.17 39.42
CA PHE A 121 -17.01 -2.67 39.73
C PHE A 121 -16.13 -2.76 38.48
N PHE A 122 -16.62 -3.36 37.39
CA PHE A 122 -15.87 -3.44 36.14
C PHE A 122 -15.61 -2.07 35.52
N VAL A 123 -16.61 -1.18 35.54
CA VAL A 123 -16.47 0.19 35.00
C VAL A 123 -15.39 0.97 35.76
N TRP A 124 -15.45 1.00 37.10
CA TRP A 124 -14.45 1.70 37.90
C TRP A 124 -13.06 1.08 37.79
N SER A 125 -12.97 -0.24 37.72
CA SER A 125 -11.70 -0.95 37.55
C SER A 125 -11.05 -0.62 36.20
N LEU A 126 -11.83 -0.59 35.12
CA LEU A 126 -11.34 -0.23 33.79
C LEU A 126 -10.91 1.24 33.71
N MET A 127 -11.69 2.17 34.29
CA MET A 127 -11.31 3.58 34.38
C MET A 127 -9.97 3.73 35.11
N ARG A 128 -9.86 3.14 36.30
CA ARG A 128 -8.64 3.12 37.11
C ARG A 128 -7.44 2.52 36.41
N ALA A 129 -7.63 1.45 35.64
CA ALA A 129 -6.57 0.82 34.85
C ALA A 129 -6.13 1.69 33.65
N THR A 130 -7.06 2.44 33.08
CA THR A 130 -6.81 3.35 31.95
C THR A 130 -6.10 4.62 32.44
N GLU A 131 -6.58 5.25 33.50
CA GLU A 131 -6.02 6.46 34.12
C GLU A 131 -4.58 6.24 34.60
N ARG A 132 -4.29 5.09 35.22
CA ARG A 132 -2.93 4.72 35.65
C ARG A 132 -2.03 4.27 34.49
N GLY A 133 -2.57 4.14 33.28
CA GLY A 133 -1.81 3.71 32.11
C GLY A 133 -1.52 2.21 32.03
N HIS A 134 -2.11 1.36 32.88
CA HIS A 134 -1.95 -0.11 32.78
C HIS A 134 -2.42 -0.64 31.43
N VAL A 135 -3.53 -0.10 30.90
CA VAL A 135 -4.04 -0.46 29.56
C VAL A 135 -3.03 -0.08 28.48
N SER A 136 -2.44 1.11 28.56
CA SER A 136 -1.40 1.56 27.62
C SER A 136 -0.14 0.70 27.71
N ALA A 137 0.30 0.35 28.91
CA ALA A 137 1.45 -0.52 29.14
C ALA A 137 1.22 -1.93 28.58
N ALA A 138 0.06 -2.54 28.84
CA ALA A 138 -0.32 -3.83 28.28
C ALA A 138 -0.36 -3.79 26.75
N ARG A 139 -0.98 -2.75 26.17
CA ARG A 139 -1.01 -2.53 24.72
C ARG A 139 0.37 -2.37 24.11
N ARG A 140 1.34 -1.75 24.80
CA ARG A 140 2.72 -1.63 24.30
C ARG A 140 3.51 -2.94 24.40
N ARG A 141 3.26 -3.76 25.42
CA ARG A 141 3.96 -5.03 25.65
C ARG A 141 3.46 -6.13 24.72
N VAL A 142 2.14 -6.23 24.58
CA VAL A 142 1.48 -7.30 23.84
C VAL A 142 1.17 -6.86 22.40
N GLY A 143 1.00 -5.55 22.18
CA GLY A 143 0.68 -4.95 20.89
C GLY A 143 1.64 -5.38 19.79
N GLY A 144 1.12 -6.04 18.75
CA GLY A 144 1.80 -6.16 17.47
C GLY A 144 1.98 -4.77 16.87
N ARG A 145 3.12 -4.13 17.15
CA ARG A 145 3.52 -2.90 16.46
C ARG A 145 3.78 -3.25 15.01
N VAL A 146 3.38 -2.37 14.09
CA VAL A 146 3.74 -2.50 12.68
C VAL A 146 5.27 -2.55 12.62
N PRO A 147 5.86 -3.64 12.10
CA PRO A 147 7.30 -3.69 11.91
C PRO A 147 7.70 -2.56 10.96
N ALA A 148 8.53 -1.64 11.44
CA ALA A 148 8.98 -0.52 10.63
C ALA A 148 10.00 -1.04 9.60
N CYS A 149 9.81 -0.68 8.33
CA CYS A 149 10.87 -0.82 7.32
C CYS A 149 12.09 -0.02 7.79
N SER A 150 13.23 -0.68 7.96
CA SER A 150 14.49 -0.05 8.39
C SER A 150 15.09 0.86 7.32
N GLY A 151 14.61 0.75 6.07
CA GLY A 151 15.12 1.51 4.92
C GLY A 151 16.54 1.12 4.50
N ARG A 152 17.13 0.09 5.10
CA ARG A 152 18.47 -0.41 4.78
C ARG A 152 18.53 -1.22 3.49
N ALA A 153 17.39 -1.70 3.02
CA ALA A 153 17.32 -2.44 1.76
C ALA A 153 17.69 -1.51 0.59
N PRO A 154 18.71 -1.87 -0.23
CA PRO A 154 19.10 -1.05 -1.37
C PRO A 154 17.95 -1.00 -2.38
N ARG A 155 17.37 0.19 -2.57
CA ARG A 155 16.44 0.41 -3.68
C ARG A 155 17.24 0.53 -4.95
N ALA A 156 17.09 -0.45 -5.85
CA ALA A 156 17.64 -0.33 -7.19
C ALA A 156 17.05 0.94 -7.84
N LEU A 157 17.91 1.92 -8.17
CA LEU A 157 17.47 3.06 -8.96
C LEU A 157 17.14 2.52 -10.36
N ALA A 158 15.86 2.58 -10.73
CA ALA A 158 15.46 2.25 -12.07
C ALA A 158 16.17 3.19 -13.04
N LEU A 159 16.88 2.63 -14.04
CA LEU A 159 17.54 3.40 -15.10
C LEU A 159 16.56 4.36 -15.81
N GLY A 160 15.25 4.09 -15.76
CA GLY A 160 14.22 5.00 -16.27
C GLY A 160 14.28 6.41 -15.70
N GLN A 161 14.72 6.59 -14.45
CA GLN A 161 14.93 7.92 -13.85
C GLN A 161 16.14 8.65 -14.47
N ALA A 162 17.14 7.91 -14.96
CA ALA A 162 18.32 8.44 -15.63
C ALA A 162 18.16 8.52 -17.17
N ALA A 163 17.07 7.98 -17.73
CA ALA A 163 16.76 8.02 -19.16
C ALA A 163 16.85 9.43 -19.80
N PRO A 164 16.36 10.53 -19.18
CA PRO A 164 16.51 11.85 -19.79
C PRO A 164 17.97 12.30 -19.92
N ALA A 165 18.84 11.92 -18.98
CA ALA A 165 20.27 12.24 -19.06
C ALA A 165 20.95 11.52 -20.23
N PHE A 166 20.64 10.23 -20.43
CA PHE A 166 21.13 9.46 -21.58
C PHE A 166 20.58 9.98 -22.92
N ALA A 167 19.33 10.43 -22.96
CA ALA A 167 18.74 11.03 -24.15
C ALA A 167 19.46 12.32 -24.55
N VAL A 168 19.70 13.23 -23.60
CA VAL A 168 20.44 14.48 -23.85
C VAL A 168 21.86 14.18 -24.37
N LEU A 169 22.54 13.20 -23.77
CA LEU A 169 23.87 12.80 -24.22
C LEU A 169 23.85 12.23 -25.65
N ALA A 170 22.86 11.43 -26.01
CA ALA A 170 22.69 10.93 -27.38
C ALA A 170 22.43 12.05 -28.39
N TYR A 171 21.56 13.02 -28.06
CA TYR A 171 21.33 14.19 -28.92
C TYR A 171 22.58 15.04 -29.10
N ALA A 172 23.36 15.25 -28.04
CA ALA A 172 24.62 15.98 -28.12
C ALA A 172 25.63 15.27 -29.06
N PHE A 173 25.76 13.95 -28.97
CA PHE A 173 26.61 13.17 -29.86
C PHE A 173 26.18 13.28 -31.33
N LEU A 174 24.89 13.21 -31.62
CA LEU A 174 24.36 13.39 -32.98
C LEU A 174 24.64 14.79 -33.51
N LEU A 175 24.47 15.81 -32.67
CA LEU A 175 24.68 17.22 -33.05
C LEU A 175 26.17 17.49 -33.33
N CYS A 176 27.07 17.00 -32.48
CA CYS A 176 28.51 17.06 -32.73
C CYS A 176 28.91 16.31 -34.01
N GLY A 177 28.36 15.12 -34.24
CA GLY A 177 28.61 14.35 -35.47
C GLY A 177 28.14 15.09 -36.73
N ALA A 178 26.99 15.76 -36.67
CA ALA A 178 26.46 16.56 -37.78
C ALA A 178 27.34 17.79 -38.07
N ILE A 179 27.83 18.50 -37.04
CA ILE A 179 28.75 19.62 -37.20
C ILE A 179 30.06 19.17 -37.87
N LEU A 180 30.66 18.09 -37.36
CA LEU A 180 31.91 17.54 -37.90
C LEU A 180 31.74 17.11 -39.37
N ALA A 181 30.64 16.42 -39.70
CA ALA A 181 30.34 16.05 -41.08
C ALA A 181 30.16 17.28 -41.99
N GLY A 182 29.53 18.35 -41.46
CA GLY A 182 29.39 19.64 -42.12
C GLY A 182 30.73 20.30 -42.41
N GLU A 183 31.65 20.35 -41.45
CA GLU A 183 33.00 20.90 -41.62
C GLU A 183 33.80 20.12 -42.67
N ILE A 184 33.79 18.78 -42.60
CA ILE A 184 34.50 17.94 -43.57
C ILE A 184 33.95 18.15 -44.98
N TRP A 185 32.62 18.27 -45.12
CA TRP A 185 32.00 18.55 -46.41
C TRP A 185 32.34 19.93 -46.95
N TRP A 186 32.35 20.95 -46.09
CA TRP A 186 32.72 22.31 -46.45
C TRP A 186 34.19 22.40 -46.90
N ALA A 187 35.11 21.80 -46.14
CA ALA A 187 36.54 21.77 -46.45
C ALA A 187 36.82 21.12 -47.81
N ARG A 188 36.20 19.96 -48.09
CA ARG A 188 36.32 19.30 -49.40
C ARG A 188 35.75 20.15 -50.53
N ARG A 189 34.62 20.83 -50.33
CA ARG A 189 34.06 21.74 -51.34
C ARG A 189 34.94 22.97 -51.58
N SER A 190 35.56 23.53 -50.54
CA SER A 190 36.48 24.66 -50.69
C SER A 190 37.75 24.27 -51.43
N GLU A 191 38.31 23.08 -51.19
CA GLU A 191 39.46 22.58 -51.94
C GLU A 191 39.13 22.37 -53.42
N ILE A 192 37.98 21.76 -53.73
CA ILE A 192 37.52 21.59 -55.12
C ILE A 192 37.31 22.95 -55.80
N ARG A 193 36.71 23.92 -55.10
CA ARG A 193 36.53 25.29 -55.63
C ARG A 193 37.85 26.02 -55.82
N ALA A 194 38.80 25.89 -54.89
CA ALA A 194 40.13 26.49 -55.01
C ALA A 194 40.91 25.88 -56.19
N ALA A 195 40.82 24.56 -56.39
CA ALA A 195 41.42 23.87 -57.53
C ALA A 195 40.76 24.29 -58.87
N ALA A 196 39.44 24.52 -58.89
CA ALA A 196 38.73 24.99 -60.07
C ALA A 196 39.07 26.46 -60.43
N VAL A 197 39.33 27.32 -59.43
CA VAL A 197 39.75 28.71 -59.64
C VAL A 197 41.22 28.82 -60.06
N ALA A 198 42.09 27.91 -59.60
CA ALA A 198 43.49 27.87 -60.03
C ALA A 198 43.71 27.28 -61.44
N ALA A 199 42.71 26.59 -61.99
CA ALA A 199 42.74 26.01 -63.33
C ALA A 199 42.08 26.90 -64.41
N ALA A 200 41.53 28.06 -64.02
CA ALA A 200 40.96 29.08 -64.90
C ALA A 200 41.90 30.27 -65.03
#